data_AF-A0A3M2VKC9-F1
#
_entry.id   AF-A0A3M2VKC9-F1
#
_cell.length_a   1.000
_cell.length_b   1.000
_cell.length_c   1.000
_cell.angle_alpha   90.00
_cell.angle_beta   90.00
_cell.angle_gamma   90.00
#
_symmetry.space_group_name_H-M   'P 1'
#
loop_
_entity.id
_entity.type
_entity.pdbx_description
1 polymer ?
#
loop_
_entity_poly.entity_id
_entity_poly.type
_entity_poly.pdbx_seq_one_letter_code
_entity_poly.pdbx_strand_id
1 'polypeptide(L)' 'MKVTFEEVIISGVESGNLFDGTPSSFPEEVIRFDYAKVKMIYSQQSRESGLLVGQVSAGWDQISNNTYA' A
#
# COMPACT_ATOMS: atom_id res chain seq x y z
N MET A 1 -2.96 -5.96 7.08
CA MET A 1 -1.78 -5.75 6.22
C MET A 1 -1.24 -4.35 6.49
N LYS A 2 0.08 -4.18 6.49
CA LYS A 2 0.73 -2.87 6.63
C LYS A 2 1.65 -2.67 5.43
N VAL A 3 1.57 -1.51 4.79
CA VAL A 3 2.51 -1.07 3.75
C VAL A 3 3.14 0.23 4.23
N THR A 4 4.45 0.37 4.06
CA THR A 4 5.21 1.56 4.43
C THR A 4 6.09 1.94 3.26
N PHE A 5 5.98 3.19 2.84
CA PHE A 5 6.78 3.79 1.79
C PHE A 5 7.77 4.78 2.40
N GLU A 6 8.98 4.84 1.86
CA GLU A 6 10.01 5.80 2.25
C GLU A 6 10.36 6.70 1.06
N GLU A 7 10.70 7.96 1.36
CA GLU A 7 11.03 9.00 0.37
C GLU A 7 9.91 9.15 -0.67
N VAL A 8 8.73 9.58 -0.19
CA VAL A 8 7.48 9.60 -0.95
C VAL A 8 7.22 10.98 -1.55
N ILE A 9 6.76 11.00 -2.80
CA ILE A 9 6.29 12.19 -3.51
C ILE A 9 4.85 11.95 -3.98
N ILE A 10 4.00 12.97 -3.89
CA ILE A 10 2.68 12.94 -4.54
C ILE A 10 2.91 13.14 -6.04
N SER A 11 2.71 12.08 -6.83
CA SER A 11 2.92 12.11 -8.28
C SER A 11 1.68 12.54 -9.06
N GLY A 12 0.50 12.56 -8.43
CA GLY A 12 -0.71 13.09 -9.05
C GLY A 12 -1.90 13.14 -8.11
N VAL A 13 -2.85 14.02 -8.46
CA VAL A 13 -4.15 14.17 -7.80
C VAL A 13 -5.23 14.29 -8.86
N GLU A 14 -6.26 13.45 -8.80
CA GLU A 14 -7.40 13.46 -9.70
C GLU A 14 -8.70 13.45 -8.91
N SER A 15 -9.67 14.27 -9.31
CA SER A 15 -11.00 14.26 -8.70
C SER A 15 -11.84 13.12 -9.28
N GLY A 16 -12.64 12.48 -8.45
CA GLY A 16 -13.50 11.36 -8.82
C GLY A 16 -12.91 9.99 -8.47
N ASN A 17 -13.45 8.95 -9.11
CA ASN A 17 -13.11 7.55 -8.86
C ASN A 17 -12.37 6.95 -10.07
N LEU A 18 -11.35 6.12 -9.83
CA LEU A 18 -10.57 5.46 -10.90
C LEU A 18 -11.30 4.30 -11.59
N PHE A 19 -12.25 3.68 -10.91
CA PHE A 19 -12.83 2.38 -11.29
C PHE A 19 -14.30 2.48 -11.69
N ASP A 20 -14.98 3.56 -11.28
CA ASP A 20 -16.38 3.80 -11.59
C ASP A 20 -16.56 5.23 -12.12
N GLY A 21 -17.15 5.34 -13.30
CA GLY A 21 -17.47 6.64 -13.90
C GLY A 21 -18.79 7.22 -13.39
N THR A 22 -19.56 6.48 -12.58
CA THR A 22 -20.78 6.99 -11.99
C THR A 22 -20.47 7.91 -10.81
N PRO A 23 -21.21 9.02 -10.64
CA PRO A 23 -21.00 9.91 -9.51
C PRO A 23 -21.28 9.20 -8.19
N SER A 24 -20.27 9.15 -7.33
CA SER A 24 -20.42 8.72 -5.94
C SER A 24 -21.34 9.68 -5.17
N SER A 25 -22.08 9.15 -4.19
CA SER A 25 -22.86 9.96 -3.26
C SER A 25 -21.99 10.86 -2.36
N PHE A 26 -20.68 10.59 -2.31
CA PHE A 26 -19.71 11.37 -1.55
C PHE A 26 -18.59 11.87 -2.47
N PRO A 27 -17.98 13.04 -2.17
CA PRO A 27 -16.80 13.49 -2.91
C PRO A 27 -15.64 12.50 -2.73
N GLU A 28 -15.00 12.14 -3.85
CA GLU A 28 -13.87 11.21 -3.91
C GLU A 28 -12.72 11.83 -4.70
N GLU A 29 -11.50 11.48 -4.32
CA GLU A 29 -10.27 11.89 -4.99
C GLU A 29 -9.26 10.75 -4.98
N VAL A 30 -8.38 10.77 -5.98
CA VAL A 30 -7.37 9.76 -6.21
C VAL A 30 -6.01 10.44 -6.09
N ILE A 31 -5.21 9.96 -5.13
CA ILE A 31 -3.85 10.44 -4.89
C ILE A 31 -2.88 9.34 -5.28
N ARG A 32 -1.91 9.68 -6.14
CA ARG A 32 -0.84 8.77 -6.55
C ARG A 32 0.46 9.11 -5.83
N PHE A 33 1.19 8.07 -5.46
CA PHE A 33 2.45 8.18 -4.74
C PHE A 33 3.56 7.48 -5.50
N ASP A 34 4.64 8.21 -5.74
CA ASP A 34 5.92 7.64 -6.14
C ASP A 34 6.81 7.52 -4.90
N TYR A 35 7.60 6.46 -4.81
CA TYR A 35 8.38 6.14 -3.61
C TYR A 35 9.71 5.48 -3.99
N ALA A 36 10.73 5.68 -3.15
CA ALA A 36 12.02 5.04 -3.34
C ALA A 36 12.04 3.60 -2.84
N LYS A 37 11.44 3.36 -1.67
CA LYS A 37 11.47 2.05 -0.99
C LYS A 37 10.09 1.69 -0.49
N VAL A 38 9.80 0.40 -0.49
CA VAL A 38 8.56 -0.16 0.05
C VAL A 38 8.85 -1.32 0.98
N LYS A 39 8.13 -1.36 2.10
CA LYS A 39 8.08 -2.49 3.01
C LYS A 39 6.64 -2.90 3.24
N MET A 40 6.36 -4.19 3.06
CA MET A 40 5.06 -4.79 3.28
C MET A 40 5.16 -5.81 4.41
N ILE A 41 4.20 -5.76 5.34
CA ILE A 41 4.05 -6.73 6.42
C ILE A 41 2.63 -7.28 6.37
N TYR A 42 2.51 -8.58 6.21
CA TYR A 42 1.25 -9.31 6.27
C TYR A 42 1.19 -10.15 7.55
N SER A 43 0.29 -9.78 8.46
CA SER A 43 0.01 -10.58 9.66
C SER A 43 -0.92 -11.75 9.32
N GLN A 44 -0.44 -12.97 9.54
CA GLN A 44 -1.21 -14.19 9.34
C GLN A 44 -2.07 -14.48 10.57
N GLN A 45 -3.29 -14.95 10.33
CA GLN A 45 -4.24 -15.33 11.36
C GLN A 45 -4.55 -16.83 11.28
N SER A 46 -4.78 -17.44 12.43
CA SER A 46 -5.29 -18.80 12.53
C SER A 46 -6.68 -18.87 11.91
N ARG A 47 -6.92 -19.90 11.10
CA ARG A 47 -8.25 -20.16 10.54
C ARG A 47 -9.25 -20.63 11.60
N GLU A 48 -8.77 -21.25 12.67
CA GLU A 48 -9.61 -21.82 13.72
C GLU A 48 -9.93 -20.79 14.82
N SER A 49 -8.93 -20.02 15.26
CA SER A 49 -9.06 -19.12 16.42
C SER A 49 -9.10 -17.63 16.08
N GLY A 50 -8.79 -17.25 14.83
CA GLY A 50 -8.64 -15.84 14.42
C GLY A 50 -7.46 -15.12 15.08
N LEU A 51 -6.71 -15.78 15.97
CA LEU A 51 -5.55 -15.23 16.64
C LEU A 51 -4.39 -15.06 15.67
N LEU A 52 -3.48 -14.14 15.99
CA LEU A 52 -2.29 -13.86 15.19
C LEU A 52 -1.29 -15.03 15.32
N VAL A 53 -0.91 -15.63 14.20
CA VAL A 53 -0.05 -16.84 14.15
C VAL A 53 1.37 -16.50 13.71
N GLY A 54 1.54 -15.43 12.91
CA GLY A 54 2.84 -15.03 12.41
C GLY A 54 2.76 -13.78 11.55
N GLN A 55 3.91 -13.34 11.04
CA GLN A 55 4.02 -12.23 10.11
C GLN A 55 4.97 -12.60 8.96
N VAL A 56 4.58 -12.23 7.75
CA VAL A 56 5.43 -12.28 6.56
C VAL A 56 5.82 -10.85 6.22
N SER A 57 7.12 -10.58 6.10
CA SER A 57 7.64 -9.30 5.66
C SER A 57 8.39 -9.43 4.35
N ALA A 58 8.23 -8.46 3.47
CA ALA A 58 9.02 -8.30 2.27
C ALA A 58 9.21 -6.82 1.98
N GLY A 59 10.30 -6.45 1.32
CA GLY A 59 10.53 -5.07 0.92
C GLY A 59 11.50 -4.95 -0.24
N TRP A 60 11.38 -3.84 -0.97
CA TRP A 60 12.23 -3.54 -2.12
C TRP A 60 12.72 -2.11 -2.05
N ASP A 61 14.01 -1.92 -2.35
CA ASP A 61 14.64 -0.62 -2.54
C ASP A 61 14.86 -0.42 -4.05
N GLN A 62 14.15 0.55 -4.63
CA GLN A 62 14.24 0.84 -6.06
C GLN A 62 15.50 1.63 -6.43
N ILE A 63 16.06 2.40 -5.49
CA ILE A 63 17.27 3.20 -5.73
C ILE A 63 18.48 2.29 -5.85
N SER A 64 18.62 1.34 -4.93
CA SER A 64 19.73 0.37 -4.93
C SER A 64 19.44 -0.90 -5.72
N ASN A 65 18.19 -1.07 -6.19
CA ASN A 65 17.69 -2.24 -6.91
C ASN A 65 17.97 -3.56 -6.18
N ASN A 66 17.66 -3.58 -4.88
CA ASN A 66 17.90 -4.73 -4.02
C ASN A 66 16.77 -4.93 -3.00
N THR A 67 16.73 -6.11 -2.38
CA THR A 67 15.86 -6.40 -1.25
C THR A 67 16.16 -5.48 -0.08
N TYR A 68 15.12 -4.82 0.43
CA TYR A 68 15.20 -3.91 1.59
C TYR A 68 14.91 -4.63 2.92
N ALA A 69 14.15 -5.74 2.87
CA ALA A 69 13.74 -6.54 4.03
C ALA A 69 13.64 -8.02 3.70
#